data_AF-A0A453FMI8-F1
#
_entry.id   AF-A0A453FMI8-F1
#
_cell.length_a   1.000
_cell.length_b   1.000
_cell.length_c   1.000
_cell.angle_alpha   90.00
_cell.angle_beta   90.00
_cell.angle_gamma   90.00
#
_symmetry.space_group_name_H-M   'P 1'
#
loop_
_entity.id
_entity.type
_entity.pdbx_description
1 polymer ?
#
loop_
_entity_poly.entity_id
_entity_poly.type
_entity_poly.pdbx_seq_one_letter_code
_entity_poly.pdbx_strand_id
1 'polypeptide(L)'
;MLGGIELNGITLTCALTACSATSNLEYGLQVHCKVLRCGFDSETVLCNALIDMYTKCGRTTAARVVFDRMTCRNVVSWSSMIDGYSRRGHGKEALDLFERMEKAVPIVLPNAITFLAVLSACGHSGLVDEGRAKLHLMKRKYAIDPGPEHYACFIDMLGRAGLIDEAWHLYCCLRSNISELHGAISVAMLSACMANMDVARGNMVAEHILEVDPQNPRNLVLISNFHSAAGQWSISDESRKVIMDKGLNKEAASSHVCIG
;
A
#
# COMPACT_ATOMS: atom_id res chain seq x y z
N MET A 1 7.06 41.63 -0.32
CA MET A 1 5.76 41.51 -1.01
C MET A 1 5.88 40.45 -2.08
N LEU A 2 5.44 39.22 -1.82
CA LEU A 2 5.22 38.24 -2.89
C LEU A 2 3.89 38.63 -3.55
N GLY A 3 3.99 39.36 -4.67
CA GLY A 3 2.85 39.76 -5.49
C GLY A 3 1.99 38.55 -5.85
N GLY A 4 0.67 38.77 -5.89
CA GLY A 4 -0.36 37.75 -5.97
C GLY A 4 -0.11 36.70 -7.05
N ILE A 5 0.38 35.53 -6.62
CA ILE A 5 0.11 34.29 -7.33
C ILE A 5 -1.35 33.99 -7.03
N GLU A 6 -2.20 34.12 -8.05
CA GLU A 6 -3.57 33.65 -7.96
C GLU A 6 -3.52 32.12 -7.79
N LEU A 7 -3.77 31.67 -6.55
CA LEU A 7 -3.74 30.26 -6.22
C LEU A 7 -4.84 29.55 -7.01
N ASN A 8 -4.43 28.77 -8.00
CA ASN A 8 -5.32 27.93 -8.79
C ASN A 8 -5.40 26.50 -8.21
N GLY A 9 -6.34 25.70 -8.71
CA GLY A 9 -6.56 24.35 -8.20
C GLY A 9 -5.33 23.43 -8.29
N ILE A 10 -4.44 23.67 -9.25
CA ILE A 10 -3.19 22.90 -9.40
C ILE A 10 -2.23 23.22 -8.24
N THR A 11 -2.00 24.50 -7.93
CA THR A 11 -1.12 24.89 -6.82
C THR A 11 -1.60 24.32 -5.49
N LEU A 12 -2.92 24.36 -5.25
CA LEU A 12 -3.53 23.81 -4.04
C LEU A 12 -3.42 22.28 -3.99
N THR A 13 -3.60 21.60 -5.12
CA THR A 13 -3.41 20.15 -5.22
C THR A 13 -1.97 19.75 -4.90
N CYS A 14 -0.98 20.45 -5.48
CA CYS A 14 0.43 20.19 -5.18
C CYS A 14 0.76 20.41 -3.69
N ALA A 15 0.21 21.47 -3.08
CA ALA A 15 0.39 21.73 -1.66
C ALA A 15 -0.20 20.61 -0.78
N LEU A 16 -1.40 20.12 -1.11
CA LEU A 16 -2.02 18.98 -0.42
C LEU A 16 -1.21 17.70 -0.58
N THR A 17 -0.69 17.42 -1.78
CA THR A 17 0.19 16.27 -2.02
C THR A 17 1.47 16.34 -1.19
N ALA A 18 2.07 17.53 -1.05
CA ALA A 18 3.24 17.73 -0.19
C ALA A 18 2.90 17.51 1.31
N CYS A 19 1.74 18.00 1.76
CA CYS A 19 1.26 17.75 3.13
C CYS A 19 1.01 16.26 3.39
N SER A 20 0.43 15.56 2.40
CA SER A 20 0.19 14.12 2.42
C SER A 20 1.50 13.32 2.53
N ALA A 21 2.49 13.67 1.71
CA ALA A 21 3.81 13.01 1.71
C ALA A 21 4.59 13.22 3.02
N THR A 22 4.40 14.36 3.68
CA THR A 22 5.07 14.69 4.95
C THR A 22 4.22 14.40 6.19
N SER A 23 2.99 13.88 6.01
CA SER A 23 2.00 13.71 7.08
C SER A 23 1.76 14.98 7.91
N ASN A 24 1.91 16.16 7.29
CA ASN A 24 1.79 17.45 7.98
C ASN A 24 0.34 17.94 7.96
N LEU A 25 -0.41 17.52 8.98
CA LEU A 25 -1.82 17.85 9.13
C LEU A 25 -2.05 19.36 9.30
N GLU A 26 -1.17 20.06 10.00
CA GLU A 26 -1.34 21.49 10.29
C GLU A 26 -1.36 22.31 9.00
N TYR A 27 -0.36 22.14 8.13
CA TYR A 27 -0.37 22.80 6.82
C TYR A 27 -1.51 22.29 5.94
N GLY A 28 -1.83 20.99 6.00
CA GLY A 28 -2.97 20.42 5.28
C GLY A 28 -4.31 21.11 5.61
N LEU A 29 -4.54 21.43 6.89
CA LEU A 29 -5.72 22.18 7.33
C LEU A 29 -5.72 23.62 6.81
N GLN A 30 -4.58 24.30 6.81
CA GLN A 30 -4.46 25.65 6.26
C GLN A 30 -4.79 25.66 4.75
N VAL A 31 -4.27 24.68 4.00
CA VAL A 31 -4.55 24.53 2.58
C VAL A 31 -6.02 24.19 2.34
N HIS A 32 -6.63 23.32 3.16
CA HIS A 32 -8.07 23.03 3.06
C HIS A 32 -8.93 24.27 3.31
N CYS A 33 -8.62 25.09 4.32
CA CYS A 33 -9.28 26.39 4.52
C CYS A 33 -9.16 27.29 3.29
N LYS A 34 -8.02 27.24 2.59
CA LYS A 34 -7.81 28.00 1.36
C LYS A 34 -8.64 27.46 0.19
N VAL A 35 -8.76 26.14 0.04
CA VAL A 35 -9.64 25.47 -0.94
C VAL A 35 -11.08 25.96 -0.77
N LEU A 36 -11.61 25.94 0.47
CA LEU A 36 -12.96 26.41 0.78
C LEU A 36 -13.14 27.90 0.45
N ARG A 37 -12.19 28.75 0.87
CA ARG A 37 -12.26 30.21 0.62
C ARG A 37 -12.18 30.58 -0.85
N CYS A 38 -11.54 29.76 -1.67
CA CYS A 38 -11.43 29.95 -3.12
C CYS A 38 -12.58 29.29 -3.89
N GLY A 39 -13.52 28.61 -3.21
CA GLY A 39 -14.68 27.96 -3.85
C GLY A 39 -14.32 26.70 -4.65
N PHE A 40 -13.20 26.05 -4.33
CA PHE A 40 -12.75 24.85 -5.02
C PHE A 40 -13.19 23.54 -4.33
N ASP A 41 -14.02 23.62 -3.29
CA ASP A 41 -14.46 22.48 -2.48
C ASP A 41 -15.44 21.54 -3.20
N SER A 42 -15.95 21.93 -4.37
CA SER A 42 -16.69 21.05 -5.28
C SER A 42 -15.80 20.37 -6.33
N GLU A 43 -14.53 20.77 -6.49
CA GLU A 43 -13.65 20.17 -7.50
C GLU A 43 -13.20 18.78 -7.08
N THR A 44 -13.54 17.77 -7.89
CA THR A 44 -13.25 16.35 -7.60
C THR A 44 -11.76 16.09 -7.40
N VAL A 45 -10.88 16.74 -8.17
CA VAL A 45 -9.42 16.58 -8.06
C VAL A 45 -8.92 17.06 -6.68
N LEU A 46 -9.37 18.23 -6.23
CA LEU A 46 -9.00 18.75 -4.92
C LEU A 46 -9.62 17.97 -3.77
N CYS A 47 -10.87 17.52 -3.90
CA CYS A 47 -11.48 16.62 -2.93
C CYS A 47 -10.68 15.32 -2.80
N ASN A 48 -10.22 14.74 -3.91
CA ASN A 48 -9.38 13.54 -3.89
C ASN A 48 -8.03 13.80 -3.20
N ALA A 49 -7.41 14.96 -3.46
CA ALA A 49 -6.17 15.36 -2.79
C ALA A 49 -6.37 15.59 -1.28
N LEU A 50 -7.52 16.15 -0.88
CA LEU A 50 -7.90 16.31 0.54
C LEU A 50 -8.13 14.95 1.21
N ILE A 51 -8.82 14.02 0.55
CA ILE A 51 -9.02 12.65 1.05
C ILE A 51 -7.66 11.99 1.29
N ASP A 52 -6.77 12.00 0.29
CA ASP A 52 -5.43 11.43 0.41
C ASP A 52 -4.61 12.09 1.52
N MET A 53 -4.61 13.43 1.62
CA MET A 53 -3.92 14.15 2.69
C MET A 53 -4.45 13.74 4.07
N TYR A 54 -5.78 13.71 4.25
CA TYR A 54 -6.36 13.34 5.53
C TYR A 54 -6.12 11.88 5.90
N THR A 55 -6.21 10.94 4.95
CA THR A 55 -5.95 9.52 5.22
C THR A 55 -4.50 9.28 5.61
N LYS A 56 -3.53 9.88 4.90
CA LYS A 56 -2.10 9.77 5.24
C LYS A 56 -1.74 10.48 6.55
N CYS A 57 -2.39 11.60 6.88
CA CYS A 57 -2.29 12.26 8.19
C CYS A 57 -3.04 11.51 9.32
N GLY A 58 -3.68 10.38 9.03
CA GLY A 58 -4.38 9.57 10.03
C GLY A 58 -5.72 10.10 10.51
N ARG A 59 -6.32 11.02 9.77
CA ARG A 59 -7.65 11.57 10.02
C ARG A 59 -8.67 10.95 9.06
N THR A 60 -8.81 9.62 9.08
CA THR A 60 -9.72 8.87 8.19
C THR A 60 -11.18 9.33 8.32
N THR A 61 -11.61 9.75 9.52
CA THR A 61 -12.96 10.32 9.73
C THR A 61 -13.14 11.65 8.99
N ALA A 62 -12.13 12.52 8.98
CA ALA A 62 -12.17 13.78 8.22
C ALA A 62 -12.15 13.51 6.71
N ALA A 63 -11.33 12.55 6.26
CA ALA A 63 -11.35 12.10 4.87
C ALA A 63 -12.75 11.59 4.45
N ARG A 64 -13.41 10.83 5.34
CA ARG A 64 -14.77 10.36 5.12
C ARG A 64 -15.77 11.50 4.97
N VAL A 65 -15.67 12.54 5.79
CA VAL A 65 -16.53 13.73 5.68
C VAL A 65 -16.36 14.43 4.34
N VAL A 66 -15.11 14.61 3.87
CA VAL A 66 -14.85 15.16 2.53
C VAL A 66 -15.50 14.27 1.47
N PHE A 67 -15.23 12.97 1.52
CA PHE A 67 -15.79 11.98 0.60
C PHE A 67 -17.33 12.02 0.57
N ASP A 68 -18.00 12.12 1.73
CA ASP A 68 -19.46 12.17 1.83
C ASP A 68 -20.08 13.44 1.25
N ARG A 69 -19.36 14.56 1.29
CA ARG A 69 -19.82 15.84 0.75
C ARG A 69 -19.67 15.97 -0.77
N MET A 70 -18.85 15.12 -1.40
CA MET A 70 -18.66 15.14 -2.85
C MET A 70 -19.97 14.84 -3.59
N THR A 71 -20.34 15.71 -4.53
CA THR A 71 -21.47 15.50 -5.44
C THR A 71 -21.15 14.47 -6.51
N CYS A 72 -19.93 14.53 -7.06
CA CYS A 72 -19.40 13.60 -8.05
C CYS A 72 -18.20 12.85 -7.45
N ARG A 73 -18.22 11.50 -7.52
CA ARG A 73 -17.12 10.64 -7.07
C ARG A 73 -16.65 9.80 -8.24
N ASN A 74 -15.36 9.82 -8.52
CA ASN A 74 -14.75 8.98 -9.54
C ASN A 74 -13.98 7.82 -8.89
N VAL A 75 -13.40 6.95 -9.72
CA VAL A 75 -12.64 5.78 -9.25
C VAL A 75 -11.55 6.16 -8.25
N VAL A 76 -10.91 7.32 -8.42
CA VAL A 76 -9.87 7.83 -7.51
C VAL A 76 -10.46 8.18 -6.14
N SER A 77 -11.61 8.86 -6.09
CA SER A 77 -12.31 9.17 -4.83
C SER A 77 -12.58 7.91 -4.01
N TRP A 78 -13.11 6.87 -4.67
CA TRP A 78 -13.42 5.58 -4.04
C TRP A 78 -12.16 4.84 -3.61
N SER A 79 -11.18 4.70 -4.50
CA SER A 79 -9.94 3.97 -4.19
C SER A 79 -9.15 4.61 -3.05
N SER A 80 -9.06 5.95 -3.02
CA SER A 80 -8.35 6.67 -1.94
C SER A 80 -9.03 6.49 -0.59
N MET A 81 -10.37 6.45 -0.54
CA MET A 81 -11.09 6.24 0.71
C MET A 81 -11.02 4.78 1.18
N ILE A 82 -11.11 3.81 0.26
CA ILE A 82 -10.90 2.37 0.56
C ILE A 82 -9.50 2.14 1.11
N ASP A 83 -8.48 2.71 0.47
CA ASP A 83 -7.10 2.65 0.93
C ASP A 83 -6.91 3.32 2.31
N GLY A 84 -7.60 4.44 2.55
CA GLY A 84 -7.62 5.10 3.86
C GLY A 84 -8.14 4.22 5.00
N TYR A 85 -9.12 3.35 4.73
CA TYR A 85 -9.58 2.34 5.69
C TYR A 85 -8.60 1.17 5.80
N SER A 86 -8.05 0.71 4.68
CA SER A 86 -7.04 -0.36 4.63
C SER A 86 -5.85 -0.08 5.55
N ARG A 87 -5.30 1.13 5.51
CA ARG A 87 -4.15 1.57 6.33
C ARG A 87 -4.43 1.59 7.83
N ARG A 88 -5.69 1.52 8.24
CA ARG A 88 -6.12 1.52 9.64
C ARG A 88 -6.61 0.15 10.11
N GLY A 89 -6.52 -0.88 9.28
CA GLY A 89 -7.05 -2.21 9.61
C GLY A 89 -8.58 -2.25 9.67
N HIS A 90 -9.25 -1.29 9.02
CA HIS A 90 -10.72 -1.21 8.96
C HIS A 90 -11.23 -1.96 7.71
N GLY A 91 -10.94 -3.26 7.61
CA GLY A 91 -11.20 -4.05 6.41
C GLY A 91 -12.68 -4.20 6.08
N LYS A 92 -13.56 -4.27 7.09
CA LYS A 92 -15.00 -4.38 6.88
C LYS A 92 -15.57 -3.11 6.26
N GLU A 93 -15.13 -1.95 6.73
CA GLU A 93 -15.50 -0.64 6.19
C GLU A 93 -14.96 -0.43 4.78
N ALA A 94 -13.76 -0.93 4.48
CA ALA A 94 -13.19 -0.93 3.13
C ALA A 94 -14.04 -1.80 2.17
N LEU A 95 -14.49 -2.97 2.62
CA LEU A 95 -15.35 -3.87 1.84
C LEU A 95 -16.76 -3.30 1.63
N ASP A 96 -17.39 -2.75 2.67
CA ASP A 96 -18.67 -2.03 2.55
C ASP A 96 -18.55 -0.90 1.52
N LEU A 97 -17.45 -0.15 1.57
CA LEU A 97 -17.25 0.94 0.64
C LEU A 97 -17.04 0.49 -0.80
N PHE A 98 -16.35 -0.64 -1.01
CA PHE A 98 -16.26 -1.28 -2.32
C PHE A 98 -17.64 -1.72 -2.84
N GLU A 99 -18.48 -2.33 -2.01
CA GLU A 99 -19.83 -2.73 -2.42
C GLU A 99 -20.72 -1.52 -2.73
N ARG A 100 -20.56 -0.42 -1.99
CA ARG A 100 -21.24 0.85 -2.28
C ARG A 100 -20.76 1.47 -3.59
N MET A 101 -19.48 1.33 -3.93
CA MET A 101 -18.94 1.73 -5.24
C MET A 101 -19.61 0.97 -6.38
N GLU A 102 -19.77 -0.36 -6.23
CA GLU A 102 -20.43 -1.20 -7.24
C GLU A 102 -21.90 -0.81 -7.48
N LYS A 103 -22.56 -0.26 -6.47
CA LYS A 103 -23.96 0.17 -6.49
C LYS A 103 -24.11 1.68 -6.75
N ALA A 104 -23.02 2.40 -6.98
CA ALA A 104 -23.04 3.85 -7.17
C ALA A 104 -23.77 4.24 -8.47
N VAL A 105 -24.39 5.42 -8.44
CA VAL A 105 -25.05 6.02 -9.61
C VAL A 105 -24.45 7.42 -9.83
N PRO A 106 -23.84 7.70 -11.01
CA PRO A 106 -23.57 6.76 -12.10
C PRO A 106 -22.61 5.63 -11.69
N ILE A 107 -22.62 4.53 -12.45
CA ILE A 107 -21.75 3.37 -12.19
C ILE A 107 -20.28 3.81 -12.24
N VAL A 108 -19.53 3.46 -11.19
CA VAL A 108 -18.08 3.64 -11.14
C VAL A 108 -17.43 2.27 -11.09
N LEU A 109 -16.67 1.92 -12.13
CA LEU A 109 -16.00 0.62 -12.19
C LEU A 109 -14.71 0.63 -11.35
N PRO A 110 -14.49 -0.41 -10.52
CA PRO A 110 -13.20 -0.59 -9.86
C PRO A 110 -12.11 -0.86 -10.88
N ASN A 111 -10.90 -0.38 -10.59
CA ASN A 111 -9.69 -0.64 -11.35
C ASN A 111 -8.69 -1.46 -10.52
N ALA A 112 -7.52 -1.77 -11.08
CA ALA A 112 -6.45 -2.49 -10.38
C ALA A 112 -6.10 -1.85 -9.02
N ILE A 113 -5.98 -0.52 -8.97
CA ILE A 113 -5.68 0.20 -7.71
C ILE A 113 -6.77 0.01 -6.66
N THR A 114 -8.03 -0.04 -7.08
CA THR A 114 -9.17 -0.29 -6.18
C THR A 114 -9.06 -1.69 -5.56
N PHE A 115 -8.76 -2.71 -6.38
CA PHE A 115 -8.60 -4.07 -5.90
C PHE A 115 -7.38 -4.24 -4.99
N LEU A 116 -6.26 -3.61 -5.32
CA LEU A 116 -5.09 -3.60 -4.45
C LEU A 116 -5.39 -3.03 -3.06
N ALA A 117 -6.16 -1.92 -3.00
CA ALA A 117 -6.58 -1.31 -1.75
C ALA A 117 -7.49 -2.25 -0.93
N VAL A 118 -8.44 -2.93 -1.58
CA VAL A 118 -9.32 -3.93 -0.93
C VAL A 118 -8.52 -5.13 -0.42
N LEU A 119 -7.62 -5.69 -1.24
CA LEU A 119 -6.78 -6.82 -0.83
C LEU A 119 -5.91 -6.44 0.37
N SER A 120 -5.33 -5.25 0.36
CA SER A 120 -4.53 -4.75 1.48
C SER A 120 -5.39 -4.63 2.76
N ALA A 121 -6.63 -4.16 2.63
CA ALA A 121 -7.56 -4.03 3.75
C ALA A 121 -7.93 -5.40 4.34
N CYS A 122 -8.22 -6.37 3.48
CA CYS A 122 -8.45 -7.75 3.87
C CYS A 122 -7.23 -8.33 4.59
N GLY A 123 -6.05 -8.08 4.04
CA GLY A 123 -4.78 -8.50 4.62
C GLY A 123 -4.62 -7.98 6.04
N HIS A 124 -4.67 -6.67 6.24
CA HIS A 124 -4.48 -6.05 7.57
C HIS A 124 -5.56 -6.44 8.60
N SER A 125 -6.71 -6.95 8.14
CA SER A 125 -7.85 -7.31 9.00
C SER A 125 -8.04 -8.82 9.16
N GLY A 126 -7.16 -9.64 8.58
CA GLY A 126 -7.25 -11.11 8.62
C GLY A 126 -8.44 -11.70 7.83
N LEU A 127 -9.01 -10.95 6.88
CA LEU A 127 -10.18 -11.34 6.08
C LEU A 127 -9.74 -12.13 4.83
N VAL A 128 -9.16 -13.32 5.04
CA VAL A 128 -8.52 -14.11 3.98
C VAL A 128 -9.52 -14.56 2.91
N ASP A 129 -10.70 -15.02 3.32
CA ASP A 129 -11.72 -15.53 2.39
C ASP A 129 -12.29 -14.41 1.52
N GLU A 130 -12.49 -13.23 2.10
CA GLU A 130 -12.89 -12.04 1.37
C GLU A 130 -11.79 -11.59 0.41
N GLY A 131 -10.52 -11.56 0.85
CA GLY A 131 -9.37 -11.27 -0.01
C GLY A 131 -9.31 -12.18 -1.23
N ARG A 132 -9.45 -13.49 -1.01
CA ARG A 132 -9.52 -14.53 -2.06
C ARG A 132 -10.68 -14.28 -3.02
N ALA A 133 -11.87 -14.02 -2.49
CA ALA A 133 -13.05 -13.76 -3.30
C ALA A 133 -12.86 -12.52 -4.19
N LYS A 134 -12.25 -11.44 -3.66
CA LYS A 134 -11.99 -10.21 -4.41
C LYS A 134 -10.92 -10.38 -5.48
N LEU A 135 -9.87 -11.17 -5.22
CA LEU A 135 -8.86 -11.51 -6.24
C LEU A 135 -9.48 -12.24 -7.44
N HIS A 136 -10.36 -13.21 -7.20
CA HIS A 136 -11.07 -13.90 -8.28
C HIS A 136 -12.11 -13.02 -8.99
N LEU A 137 -12.79 -12.14 -8.24
CA LEU A 137 -13.79 -11.22 -8.77
C LEU A 137 -13.18 -10.26 -9.81
N MET A 138 -11.96 -9.83 -9.57
CA MET A 138 -11.17 -8.94 -10.42
C MET A 138 -11.12 -9.43 -11.88
N LYS A 139 -10.79 -10.70 -12.09
CA LYS A 139 -10.80 -11.33 -13.41
C LYS A 139 -12.21 -11.69 -13.88
N ARG A 140 -13.00 -12.35 -13.04
CA ARG A 140 -14.29 -12.94 -13.43
C ARG A 140 -15.35 -11.91 -13.82
N LYS A 141 -15.43 -10.78 -13.10
CA LYS A 141 -16.47 -9.76 -13.29
C LYS A 141 -15.95 -8.53 -14.04
N TYR A 142 -14.71 -8.13 -13.79
CA TYR A 142 -14.16 -6.87 -14.33
C TYR A 142 -13.15 -7.07 -15.45
N ALA A 143 -12.81 -8.31 -15.80
CA ALA A 143 -11.78 -8.63 -16.79
C ALA A 143 -10.44 -7.92 -16.53
N ILE A 144 -10.10 -7.74 -15.25
CA ILE A 144 -8.82 -7.18 -14.83
C ILE A 144 -7.94 -8.35 -14.37
N ASP A 145 -6.83 -8.56 -15.05
CA ASP A 145 -5.85 -9.56 -14.62
C ASP A 145 -5.08 -9.07 -13.38
N PRO A 146 -4.96 -9.88 -12.31
CA PRO A 146 -4.14 -9.52 -11.16
C PRO A 146 -2.67 -9.34 -11.56
N GLY A 147 -2.15 -8.14 -11.32
CA GLY A 147 -0.73 -7.83 -11.45
C GLY A 147 0.11 -8.28 -10.25
N PRO A 148 1.45 -8.15 -10.32
CA PRO A 148 2.36 -8.60 -9.27
C PRO A 148 2.08 -8.05 -7.87
N GLU A 149 1.61 -6.81 -7.78
CA GLU A 149 1.27 -6.13 -6.54
C GLU A 149 0.08 -6.79 -5.84
N HIS A 150 -0.89 -7.30 -6.61
CA HIS A 150 -2.04 -8.03 -6.07
C HIS A 150 -1.61 -9.38 -5.53
N TYR A 151 -0.75 -10.10 -6.25
CA TYR A 151 -0.21 -11.38 -5.79
C TYR A 151 0.71 -11.23 -4.58
N ALA A 152 1.59 -10.22 -4.57
CA ALA A 152 2.43 -9.92 -3.43
C ALA A 152 1.59 -9.61 -2.17
N CYS A 153 0.54 -8.78 -2.33
CA CYS A 153 -0.39 -8.48 -1.25
C CYS A 153 -1.14 -9.75 -0.77
N PHE A 154 -1.55 -10.62 -1.69
CA PHE A 154 -2.25 -11.85 -1.34
C PHE A 154 -1.34 -12.89 -0.67
N ILE A 155 -0.09 -13.05 -1.12
CA ILE A 155 0.93 -13.90 -0.49
C ILE A 155 1.24 -13.41 0.93
N ASP A 156 1.41 -12.09 1.11
CA ASP A 156 1.62 -11.49 2.43
C ASP A 156 0.42 -11.75 3.37
N MET A 157 -0.81 -11.63 2.86
CA MET A 157 -2.03 -11.98 3.59
C MET A 157 -2.05 -13.46 4.02
N LEU A 158 -1.76 -14.38 3.11
CA LEU A 158 -1.71 -15.82 3.42
C LEU A 158 -0.62 -16.14 4.45
N GLY A 159 0.57 -15.55 4.29
CA GLY A 159 1.68 -15.69 5.24
C GLY A 159 1.31 -15.23 6.64
N ARG A 160 0.69 -14.06 6.79
CA ARG A 160 0.22 -13.54 8.08
C ARG A 160 -0.90 -14.38 8.70
N ALA A 161 -1.67 -15.10 7.88
CA ALA A 161 -2.71 -16.01 8.33
C ALA A 161 -2.20 -17.43 8.67
N GLY A 162 -0.89 -17.71 8.52
CA GLY A 162 -0.32 -19.02 8.76
C GLY A 162 -0.49 -20.03 7.61
N LEU A 163 -1.03 -19.60 6.47
CA LEU A 163 -1.33 -20.44 5.31
C LEU A 163 -0.12 -20.55 4.38
N ILE A 164 1.05 -20.89 4.94
CA ILE A 164 2.33 -20.83 4.23
C ILE A 164 2.42 -21.80 3.05
N ASP A 165 1.82 -22.98 3.15
CA ASP A 165 1.82 -23.96 2.05
C ASP A 165 1.05 -23.44 0.83
N GLU A 166 -0.06 -22.74 1.07
CA GLU A 166 -0.84 -22.13 0.01
C GLU A 166 -0.10 -20.95 -0.64
N ALA A 167 0.51 -20.09 0.19
CA ALA A 167 1.35 -19.00 -0.27
C ALA A 167 2.50 -19.52 -1.16
N TRP A 168 3.14 -20.61 -0.73
CA TRP A 168 4.22 -21.25 -1.47
C TRP A 168 3.75 -21.84 -2.80
N HIS A 169 2.62 -22.55 -2.80
CA HIS A 169 2.06 -23.10 -4.04
C HIS A 169 1.81 -22.00 -5.07
N LEU A 170 1.18 -20.89 -4.66
CA LEU A 170 0.96 -19.73 -5.52
C LEU A 170 2.28 -19.13 -6.02
N TYR A 171 3.27 -18.95 -5.13
CA TYR A 171 4.60 -18.45 -5.50
C TYR A 171 5.25 -19.33 -6.59
N CYS A 172 5.23 -20.66 -6.42
CA CYS A 172 5.74 -21.60 -7.42
C CYS A 172 4.99 -21.50 -8.75
N CYS A 173 3.65 -21.44 -8.72
CA CYS A 173 2.84 -21.27 -9.93
C CYS A 173 3.17 -19.98 -10.68
N LEU A 174 3.41 -18.87 -9.97
CA LEU A 174 3.77 -17.60 -10.60
C LEU A 174 5.18 -17.66 -11.21
N ARG A 175 6.14 -18.24 -10.48
CA ARG A 175 7.53 -18.40 -10.95
C ARG A 175 7.62 -19.24 -12.22
N SER A 176 6.81 -20.28 -12.36
CA SER A 176 6.82 -21.14 -13.56
C SER A 176 6.19 -20.50 -14.80
N ASN A 177 5.33 -19.49 -14.64
CA ASN A 177 4.53 -18.92 -15.72
C ASN A 177 4.98 -17.54 -16.20
N ILE A 178 5.86 -16.86 -15.45
CA ILE A 178 6.30 -15.50 -15.76
C ILE A 178 7.81 -15.52 -16.06
N SER A 179 8.22 -14.89 -17.17
CA SER A 179 9.62 -14.85 -17.61
C SER A 179 10.56 -14.19 -16.60
N GLU A 180 10.04 -13.25 -15.82
CA GLU A 180 10.75 -12.57 -14.73
C GLU A 180 9.79 -12.38 -13.56
N LEU A 181 10.03 -13.10 -12.45
CA LEU A 181 9.21 -12.95 -11.26
C LEU A 181 9.50 -11.60 -10.62
N HIS A 182 8.50 -10.73 -10.58
CA HIS A 182 8.66 -9.39 -10.04
C HIS A 182 9.11 -9.43 -8.57
N GLY A 183 10.14 -8.65 -8.21
CA GLY A 183 10.77 -8.70 -6.89
C GLY A 183 9.81 -8.51 -5.71
N ALA A 184 8.70 -7.79 -5.90
CA ALA A 184 7.66 -7.62 -4.89
C ALA A 184 7.03 -8.96 -4.42
N ILE A 185 6.87 -9.93 -5.33
CA ILE A 185 6.31 -11.26 -5.01
C ILE A 185 7.31 -12.05 -4.14
N SER A 186 8.59 -12.03 -4.50
CA SER A 186 9.66 -12.69 -3.74
C SER A 186 9.84 -12.07 -2.36
N VAL A 187 9.79 -10.73 -2.26
CA VAL A 187 9.81 -10.01 -0.97
C VAL A 187 8.63 -10.41 -0.09
N ALA A 188 7.42 -10.49 -0.64
CA ALA A 188 6.24 -10.93 0.10
C ALA A 188 6.38 -12.40 0.57
N MET A 189 6.85 -13.30 -0.29
CA MET A 189 7.06 -14.70 0.08
C MET A 189 8.14 -14.86 1.16
N LEU A 190 9.26 -14.12 1.08
CA LEU A 190 10.30 -14.16 2.11
C LEU A 190 9.78 -13.63 3.46
N SER A 191 8.96 -12.58 3.43
CA SER A 191 8.29 -12.05 4.63
C SER A 191 7.32 -13.08 5.22
N ALA A 192 6.56 -13.80 4.39
CA ALA A 192 5.70 -14.90 4.81
C ALA A 192 6.50 -16.05 5.46
N CYS A 193 7.62 -16.47 4.85
CA CYS A 193 8.51 -17.48 5.42
C CYS A 193 9.07 -17.04 6.78
N MET A 194 9.49 -15.77 6.90
CA MET A 194 9.98 -15.20 8.16
C MET A 194 8.91 -15.26 9.25
N ALA A 195 7.68 -14.84 8.95
CA ALA A 195 6.56 -14.83 9.90
C ALA A 195 6.17 -16.25 10.38
N ASN A 196 6.41 -17.27 9.55
CA ASN A 196 6.08 -18.66 9.83
C ASN A 196 7.28 -19.51 10.27
N MET A 197 8.48 -18.90 10.41
CA MET A 197 9.74 -19.60 10.68
C MET A 197 10.05 -20.74 9.69
N ASP A 198 9.61 -20.60 8.43
CA ASP A 198 9.87 -21.56 7.36
C ASP A 198 11.25 -21.30 6.74
N VAL A 199 12.28 -21.79 7.42
CA VAL A 199 13.68 -21.56 7.05
C VAL A 199 14.01 -22.17 5.68
N ALA A 200 13.46 -23.36 5.39
CA ALA A 200 13.77 -24.10 4.17
C ALA A 200 13.32 -23.33 2.93
N ARG A 201 12.05 -22.91 2.87
CA ARG A 201 11.52 -22.14 1.75
C ARG A 201 12.08 -20.73 1.72
N GLY A 202 12.27 -20.10 2.89
CA GLY A 202 12.84 -18.77 3.00
C GLY A 202 14.26 -18.66 2.42
N ASN A 203 15.13 -19.65 2.66
CA ASN A 203 16.46 -19.70 2.05
C ASN A 203 16.41 -19.72 0.52
N MET A 204 15.52 -20.55 -0.07
CA MET A 204 15.36 -20.62 -1.52
C MET A 204 14.90 -19.29 -2.13
N VAL A 205 14.04 -18.55 -1.43
CA VAL A 205 13.58 -17.23 -1.89
C VAL A 205 14.67 -16.18 -1.73
N ALA A 206 15.43 -16.21 -0.63
CA ALA A 206 16.54 -15.30 -0.38
C ALA A 206 17.64 -15.43 -1.45
N GLU A 207 18.03 -16.66 -1.79
CA GLU A 207 18.96 -16.94 -2.89
C GLU A 207 18.46 -16.34 -4.21
N HIS A 208 17.20 -16.59 -4.55
CA HIS A 208 16.61 -16.04 -5.78
C HIS A 208 16.61 -14.50 -5.81
N ILE A 209 16.30 -13.84 -4.68
CA ILE A 209 16.35 -12.37 -4.58
C ILE A 209 17.77 -11.85 -4.83
N LEU A 210 18.79 -12.53 -4.29
CA LEU A 210 20.20 -12.17 -4.49
C LEU A 210 20.68 -12.43 -5.92
N GLU A 211 20.17 -13.45 -6.59
CA GLU A 211 20.49 -13.70 -8.01
C GLU A 211 19.98 -12.58 -8.91
N VAL A 212 18.77 -12.07 -8.65
CA VAL A 212 18.12 -11.05 -9.48
C VAL A 212 18.66 -9.65 -9.18
N ASP A 213 18.77 -9.28 -7.91
CA ASP A 213 19.21 -7.93 -7.50
C ASP A 213 20.10 -7.99 -6.25
N PRO A 214 21.38 -8.39 -6.41
CA PRO A 214 22.30 -8.66 -5.30
C PRO A 214 22.68 -7.41 -4.49
N GLN A 215 22.36 -6.21 -4.99
CA GLN A 215 22.83 -4.96 -4.41
C GLN A 215 21.72 -4.08 -3.84
N ASN A 216 20.46 -4.52 -3.93
CA ASN A 216 19.34 -3.75 -3.42
C ASN A 216 19.38 -3.64 -1.89
N PRO A 217 19.58 -2.44 -1.32
CA PRO A 217 19.70 -2.28 0.13
C PRO A 217 18.45 -2.76 0.87
N ARG A 218 17.26 -2.57 0.29
CA ARG A 218 15.99 -2.99 0.87
C ARG A 218 15.90 -4.51 0.97
N ASN A 219 16.34 -5.22 -0.07
CA ASN A 219 16.31 -6.68 -0.10
C ASN A 219 17.35 -7.27 0.86
N LEU A 220 18.56 -6.70 0.91
CA LEU A 220 19.62 -7.15 1.83
C LEU A 220 19.22 -6.99 3.30
N VAL A 221 18.53 -5.91 3.66
CA VAL A 221 17.97 -5.74 5.01
C VAL A 221 16.93 -6.82 5.33
N LEU A 222 16.03 -7.13 4.38
CA LEU A 222 15.01 -8.17 4.57
C LEU A 222 15.65 -9.55 4.77
N ILE A 223 16.64 -9.90 3.94
CA ILE A 223 17.37 -11.16 4.01
C ILE A 223 18.14 -11.27 5.34
N SER A 224 18.82 -10.20 5.77
CA SER A 224 19.48 -10.15 7.08
C SER A 224 18.51 -10.38 8.24
N ASN A 225 17.33 -9.74 8.19
CA ASN A 225 16.29 -9.93 9.20
C ASN A 225 15.77 -11.37 9.20
N PHE A 226 15.57 -11.97 8.04
CA PHE A 226 15.14 -13.37 7.90
C PHE A 226 16.15 -14.33 8.54
N HIS A 227 17.43 -14.22 8.18
CA HIS A 227 18.47 -15.08 8.75
C HIS A 227 18.66 -14.85 10.26
N SER A 228 18.51 -13.60 10.74
CA SER A 228 18.49 -13.32 12.18
C SER A 228 17.34 -14.03 12.89
N ALA A 229 16.12 -13.98 12.32
CA ALA A 229 14.95 -14.67 12.86
C ALA A 229 15.11 -16.20 12.84
N ALA A 230 15.82 -16.73 11.84
CA ALA A 230 16.14 -18.16 11.72
C ALA A 230 17.33 -18.61 12.59
N GLY A 231 17.99 -17.70 13.33
CA GLY A 231 19.19 -18.00 14.13
C GLY A 231 20.48 -18.22 13.32
N GLN A 232 20.48 -17.89 12.03
CA GLN A 232 21.61 -18.02 11.11
C GLN A 232 22.46 -16.74 11.10
N TRP A 233 23.08 -16.44 12.24
CA TRP A 233 23.79 -15.17 12.49
C TRP A 233 24.94 -14.91 11.51
N SER A 234 25.67 -15.94 11.08
CA SER A 234 26.78 -15.79 10.13
C SER A 234 26.34 -15.19 8.79
N ILE A 235 25.24 -15.69 8.22
CA ILE A 235 24.68 -15.23 6.94
C ILE A 235 24.07 -13.83 7.10
N SER A 236 23.42 -13.58 8.24
CA SER A 236 22.90 -12.26 8.56
C SER A 236 24.01 -11.20 8.62
N ASP A 237 25.15 -11.51 9.24
CA ASP A 237 26.27 -10.58 9.38
C ASP A 237 26.98 -10.32 8.04
N GLU A 238 27.00 -11.30 7.14
CA GLU A 238 27.47 -11.10 5.76
C GLU A 238 26.62 -10.06 5.02
N SER A 239 25.29 -10.20 5.08
CA SER A 239 24.37 -9.22 4.48
C SER A 239 24.57 -7.80 5.06
N ARG A 240 24.83 -7.69 6.38
CA ARG A 240 25.12 -6.40 7.04
C ARG A 240 26.44 -5.79 6.61
N LYS A 241 27.48 -6.59 6.44
CA LYS A 241 28.78 -6.12 5.92
C LYS A 241 28.62 -5.50 4.54
N VAL A 242 27.89 -6.16 3.63
CA VAL A 242 27.63 -5.61 2.28
C VAL A 242 26.91 -4.26 2.34
N ILE A 243 25.98 -4.06 3.28
CA ILE A 243 25.29 -2.78 3.49
C ILE A 243 26.27 -1.71 4.00
N MET A 244 27.11 -2.04 4.99
CA MET A 244 28.07 -1.11 5.60
C MET A 244 29.18 -0.70 4.64
N ASP A 245 29.79 -1.66 3.94
CA ASP A 245 30.92 -1.43 3.03
C ASP A 245 30.57 -0.51 1.86
N LYS A 246 29.28 -0.43 1.51
CA LYS A 246 28.80 0.35 0.37
C LYS A 246 28.20 1.71 0.75
N GLY A 247 28.23 2.09 2.04
CA GLY A 247 27.64 3.36 2.50
C GLY A 247 26.14 3.49 2.21
N LEU A 248 25.43 2.36 2.07
CA LEU A 248 24.01 2.31 1.75
C LEU A 248 23.23 2.69 3.01
N ASN A 249 22.99 4.00 3.19
CA ASN A 249 22.26 4.50 4.36
C ASN A 249 20.82 3.98 4.37
N LYS A 250 20.41 3.51 5.55
CA LYS A 250 19.02 3.23 5.90
C LYS A 250 18.25 4.55 5.78
N GLU A 251 17.30 4.68 4.86
CA GLU A 251 16.31 5.75 4.97
C GLU A 251 15.59 5.56 6.30
N ALA A 252 15.93 6.38 7.29
CA ALA A 252 15.30 6.35 8.58
C ALA A 252 13.83 6.75 8.38
N ALA A 253 12.90 5.84 8.67
CA ALA A 253 11.50 6.20 8.83
C ALA A 253 11.40 7.17 10.01
N SER A 254 11.27 8.46 9.73
CA SER A 254 11.10 9.50 10.74
C SER A 254 9.68 9.45 11.29
N SER A 255 9.46 8.66 12.34
CA SER A 255 8.31 8.83 13.21
C SER A 255 8.55 10.02 14.14
N HIS A 256 8.30 11.24 13.64
CA HIS A 256 8.10 12.38 14.53
C HIS A 256 6.77 12.19 15.26
N VAL A 257 6.82 11.53 16.42
CA VAL A 257 5.77 11.66 17.42
C VAL A 257 5.99 13.02 18.08
N CYS A 258 5.31 14.06 17.60
CA CYS A 258 5.17 15.29 18.35
C CYS A 258 4.29 15.00 19.57
N ILE A 259 4.92 14.80 20.72
CA ILE A 259 4.27 14.93 22.02
C ILE A 259 4.33 16.42 22.36
N GLY A 260 3.17 17.08 22.33
CA GLY A 260 2.95 18.46 22.72
C GLY A 260 1.46 18.70 22.90
#